data_AF-A0A7X5IGN8-F1
#
_entry.id   AF-A0A7X5IGN8-F1
#
_cell.length_a   1.000
_cell.length_b   1.000
_cell.length_c   1.000
_cell.angle_alpha   90.00
_cell.angle_beta   90.00
_cell.angle_gamma   90.00
#
_symmetry.space_group_name_H-M   'P 1'
#
loop_
_entity.id
_entity.type
_entity.pdbx_description
1 polymer ?
#
loop_
_entity_poly.entity_id
_entity_poly.type
_entity_poly.pdbx_seq_one_letter_code
_entity_poly.pdbx_strand_id
1 'polypeptide(L)' 'ACSGGVFHDCYNVVGGVDKAIPVDVYAPGCAVRPEQLIDAIVAGVAKLDEKSAAMKAARKGA' A
#
# COMPACT_ATOMS: atom_id res chain seq x y z
N ALA A 1 -9.71 -3.37 -3.61
CA ALA A 1 -8.48 -2.96 -2.90
C ALA A 1 -8.00 -1.59 -3.36
N CYS A 2 -7.58 -1.41 -4.62
CA CYS A 2 -7.03 -0.13 -5.07
C CYS A 2 -8.09 0.98 -5.30
N SER A 3 -9.24 0.68 -5.91
CA SER A 3 -10.25 1.71 -6.26
C SER A 3 -11.72 1.31 -6.04
N GLY A 4 -11.99 0.04 -5.76
CA GLY A 4 -13.33 -0.55 -5.77
C GLY A 4 -13.65 -1.33 -7.06
N GLY A 5 -12.87 -1.11 -8.13
CA GLY A 5 -12.99 -1.88 -9.38
C GLY A 5 -14.39 -1.75 -10.00
N VAL A 6 -14.94 -2.88 -10.47
CA VAL A 6 -16.31 -2.94 -11.02
C VAL A 6 -17.39 -2.52 -10.01
N PHE A 7 -17.13 -2.64 -8.71
CA PHE A 7 -18.06 -2.29 -7.64
C PHE A 7 -17.82 -0.88 -7.08
N HIS A 8 -17.17 -0.01 -7.85
CA HIS A 8 -17.04 1.40 -7.49
C HIS A 8 -18.43 2.01 -7.26
N ASP A 9 -18.54 2.92 -6.28
CA ASP A 9 -19.77 3.61 -5.86
C ASP A 9 -20.94 2.75 -5.37
N CYS A 10 -20.75 1.44 -5.19
CA CYS A 10 -21.76 0.62 -4.52
C CYS A 10 -21.87 1.03 -3.04
N TYR A 11 -23.10 1.11 -2.52
CA TYR A 11 -23.39 1.57 -1.14
C TYR A 11 -22.66 0.80 -0.04
N ASN A 12 -22.24 -0.43 -0.34
CA ASN A 12 -21.54 -1.34 0.55
C ASN A 12 -20.01 -1.41 0.29
N VAL A 13 -19.45 -0.54 -0.56
CA VAL A 13 -18.03 -0.52 -0.92
C VAL A 13 -17.41 0.85 -0.65
N VAL A 14 -16.41 0.89 0.24
CA VAL A 14 -15.68 2.12 0.60
C VAL A 14 -14.80 2.63 -0.56
N GLY A 15 -14.39 1.72 -1.46
CA GLY A 15 -13.52 1.99 -2.60
C GLY A 15 -12.08 1.59 -2.33
N GLY A 16 -11.15 2.54 -2.47
CA GLY A 16 -9.73 2.37 -2.15
C GLY A 16 -9.52 2.12 -0.66
N VAL A 17 -8.60 1.21 -0.32
CA VAL A 17 -8.30 0.85 1.07
C VAL A 17 -7.52 1.95 1.81
N ASP A 18 -6.91 2.88 1.06
CA ASP A 18 -6.27 4.11 1.58
C ASP A 18 -7.21 4.98 2.41
N LYS A 19 -8.51 4.89 2.16
CA LYS A 19 -9.53 5.60 2.95
C LYS A 19 -9.69 5.04 4.36
N ALA A 20 -9.29 3.79 4.60
CA ALA A 20 -9.41 3.13 5.90
C ALA A 20 -8.08 3.10 6.67
N ILE A 21 -6.97 2.85 5.96
CA ILE A 21 -5.63 2.77 6.55
C ILE A 21 -4.61 3.39 5.59
N PRO A 22 -3.52 3.99 6.11
CA PRO A 22 -2.47 4.53 5.25
C PRO A 22 -1.83 3.39 4.43
N VAL A 23 -1.85 3.53 3.11
CA VAL A 23 -1.25 2.57 2.17
C VAL A 23 0.04 3.14 1.63
N ASP A 24 1.11 2.35 1.70
CA ASP A 24 2.43 2.74 1.18
C ASP A 24 2.62 2.37 -0.28
N VAL A 25 2.15 1.18 -0.67
CA VAL A 25 2.35 0.64 -2.02
C VAL A 25 1.07 -0.06 -2.47
N TYR A 26 0.68 0.19 -3.72
CA TYR A 26 -0.39 -0.51 -4.40
C TYR A 26 0.17 -1.42 -5.49
N ALA A 27 -0.37 -2.63 -5.61
CA ALA A 27 -0.13 -3.54 -6.73
C ALA A 27 -1.37 -3.53 -7.66
N PRO A 28 -1.36 -2.77 -8.77
CA PRO A 28 -2.53 -2.66 -9.65
C PRO A 28 -2.71 -3.92 -10.52
N GLY A 29 -3.96 -4.41 -10.61
CA GLY A 29 -4.34 -5.49 -11.51
C GLY A 29 -5.68 -6.14 -11.13
N CYS A 30 -6.30 -6.84 -12.08
CA CYS A 30 -7.56 -7.56 -11.89
C CYS A 30 -7.59 -8.81 -12.79
N ALA A 31 -6.85 -9.88 -12.49
CA ALA A 31 -5.94 -10.07 -11.34
C ALA A 31 -4.53 -9.51 -11.60
N VAL A 32 -3.77 -9.26 -10.52
CA VAL A 32 -2.37 -8.82 -10.59
C VAL A 32 -1.49 -9.89 -11.25
N ARG A 33 -0.58 -9.49 -12.13
CA ARG A 33 0.42 -10.41 -12.69
C ARG A 33 1.46 -10.76 -11.63
N PRO A 34 1.97 -12.00 -11.58
CA PRO A 34 2.90 -12.43 -10.53
C PRO A 34 4.18 -11.60 -10.51
N GLU A 35 4.69 -11.16 -11.67
CA GLU A 35 5.87 -10.29 -11.71
C GLU A 35 5.61 -8.93 -11.04
N GLN A 36 4.44 -8.33 -11.29
CA GLN A 36 4.06 -7.05 -10.67
C GLN A 36 3.84 -7.18 -9.15
N LEU A 37 3.41 -8.34 -8.68
CA LEU A 37 3.31 -8.60 -7.25
C LEU A 37 4.70 -8.59 -6.60
N ILE A 38 5.67 -9.24 -7.24
CA ILE A 38 7.06 -9.27 -6.77
C ILE A 38 7.62 -7.84 -6.73
N ASP A 39 7.43 -7.06 -7.79
CA ASP A 39 7.87 -5.66 -7.86
C ASP A 39 7.25 -4.81 -6.74
N ALA A 40 5.96 -4.99 -6.46
CA ALA A 40 5.27 -4.27 -5.38
C ALA A 40 5.81 -4.64 -3.99
N ILE A 41 6.18 -5.91 -3.77
CA ILE A 41 6.81 -6.35 -2.52
C ILE A 41 8.19 -5.69 -2.37
N VAL A 42 9.00 -5.68 -3.43
CA VAL A 42 10.32 -5.03 -3.42
C VAL A 42 10.20 -3.53 -3.10
N ALA A 43 9.24 -2.84 -3.74
CA ALA A 43 8.94 -1.44 -3.43
C ALA A 43 8.49 -1.23 -1.97
N GLY A 44 7.70 -2.17 -1.43
CA GLY A 44 7.26 -2.15 -0.03
C GLY A 44 8.42 -2.29 0.96
N VAL A 45 9.38 -3.17 0.69
CA VAL A 45 10.59 -3.34 1.52
C VAL A 45 11.42 -2.06 1.52
N ALA A 46 11.61 -1.42 0.35
CA ALA A 46 12.34 -0.15 0.26
C ALA A 46 11.68 0.94 1.12
N LYS A 47 10.34 1.05 1.10
CA LYS A 47 9.61 1.99 1.97
C LYS A 47 9.69 1.65 3.46
N LEU A 48 9.72 0.37 3.80
CA LEU A 48 9.92 -0.05 5.18
C LEU A 48 11.28 0.37 5.71
N ASP A 49 12.33 0.23 4.90
CA ASP A 49 13.69 0.62 5.29
C ASP A 49 13.79 2.12 5.56
N GLU A 50 13.25 2.97 4.67
CA GLU A 50 13.15 4.42 4.86
C GLU A 50 12.42 4.78 6.16
N LYS A 51 11.23 4.19 6.39
CA LYS A 51 10.43 4.44 7.59
C LYS A 51 11.12 3.94 8.85
N SER A 52 11.82 2.82 8.78
CA SER A 52 12.55 2.25 9.92
C SER A 52 13.72 3.15 10.34
N ALA A 53 14.43 3.73 9.37
CA ALA A 53 15.52 4.67 9.62
C ALA A 53 14.99 5.96 10.26
N ALA A 54 13.89 6.50 9.71
CA ALA A 54 13.21 7.67 10.28
C ALA A 54 12.72 7.41 11.71
N MET A 55 12.11 6.24 11.97
CA MET A 55 11.65 5.85 13.30
C MET A 55 12.82 5.69 14.28
N LYS A 56 13.95 5.10 13.86
CA LYS A 56 15.15 4.98 14.70
C LYS A 56 15.76 6.34 15.02
N ALA A 57 15.80 7.26 14.05
CA ALA A 57 16.27 8.63 14.26
C ALA A 57 15.37 9.39 15.25
N ALA A 58 14.05 9.29 15.09
CA ALA A 58 13.08 9.89 16.00
C ALA A 58 13.21 9.33 17.44
N ARG A 59 13.48 8.02 17.59
CA ARG A 59 13.69 7.39 18.90
C ARG A 59 15.02 7.79 19.58
N LYS A 60 16.03 8.23 18.83
CA LYS A 60 17.33 8.65 19.38
C LYS A 60 17.35 10.11 19.83
N GLY A 61 16.39 10.92 19.36
CA GLY A 61 16.23 12.33 19.71
C GLY A 61 15.24 12.62 20.84
N ALA A 62 14.58 11.59 21.39
CA ALA A 62 13.74 11.65 22.58
C ALA A 62 14.50 11.09 23.79
#